data_AF-A0AAU1J2M7-F1
#
_entry.id   AF-A0AAU1J2M7-F1
#
_cell.length_a   1.000
_cell.length_b   1.000
_cell.length_c   1.000
_cell.angle_alpha   90.00
_cell.angle_beta   90.00
_cell.angle_gamma   90.00
#
_symmetry.space_group_name_H-M   'P 1'
#
loop_
_entity.id
_entity.type
_entity.pdbx_description
1 polymer ?
#
loop_
_entity_poly.entity_id
_entity_poly.type
_entity_poly.pdbx_seq_one_letter_code
_entity_poly.pdbx_strand_id
1 'polypeptide(L)'
;MRMRTRKTLAALISVTALALGLGTTTAPSASAASGCWYSGSHWWCNNRAGAPVYGFKDLARDYPDSSRIVGYMNSNPSWFNCRYDGGASDEYVGGPHPYRWEWTEADNGQWGWMKDTAISSETNPLPACW
;
A
#
# COMPACT_ATOMS: atom_id res chain seq x y z
N MET A 1 -33.27 44.62 -40.04
CA MET A 1 -34.51 45.04 -39.35
C MET A 1 -34.25 45.03 -37.84
N ARG A 2 -34.94 45.92 -37.12
CA ARG A 2 -34.68 46.47 -35.78
C ARG A 2 -34.51 45.47 -34.62
N MET A 3 -33.65 45.87 -33.68
CA MET A 3 -33.63 45.51 -32.24
C MET A 3 -35.00 45.66 -31.55
N ARG A 4 -35.16 44.92 -30.44
CA ARG A 4 -35.87 45.22 -29.15
C ARG A 4 -36.73 44.02 -28.71
N THR A 5 -36.85 43.59 -27.46
CA THR A 5 -36.39 44.04 -26.12
C THR A 5 -36.69 42.90 -25.13
N ARG A 6 -35.88 42.80 -24.06
CA ARG A 6 -36.02 41.91 -22.88
C ARG A 6 -37.35 42.11 -22.13
N LYS A 7 -37.83 41.09 -21.40
CA LYS A 7 -38.38 41.25 -20.02
C LYS A 7 -38.54 39.90 -19.30
N THR A 8 -37.87 39.84 -18.15
CA THR A 8 -37.88 38.83 -17.08
C THR A 8 -39.10 38.95 -16.16
N LEU A 9 -39.62 37.84 -15.63
CA LEU A 9 -40.35 37.71 -14.35
C LEU A 9 -40.41 36.20 -13.99
N ALA A 10 -39.55 35.71 -13.09
CA ALA A 10 -39.79 35.60 -11.64
C ALA A 10 -40.67 34.39 -11.28
N ALA A 11 -40.02 33.26 -10.94
CA ALA A 11 -40.64 32.12 -10.29
C ALA A 11 -40.07 32.00 -8.86
N LEU A 12 -40.97 32.04 -7.89
CA LEU A 12 -40.70 31.90 -6.45
C LEU A 12 -40.16 30.50 -6.16
N ILE A 13 -38.98 30.41 -5.54
CA ILE A 13 -38.42 29.14 -5.03
C ILE A 13 -38.59 29.14 -3.52
N SER A 14 -39.43 28.23 -3.05
CA SER A 14 -39.67 27.94 -1.64
C SER A 14 -38.38 27.47 -0.97
N VAL A 15 -37.91 28.19 0.04
CA VAL A 15 -36.76 27.80 0.85
C VAL A 15 -37.22 26.81 1.92
N THR A 16 -37.07 25.52 1.66
CA THR A 16 -37.07 24.51 2.74
C THR A 16 -35.71 24.58 3.42
N ALA A 17 -35.68 25.08 4.66
CA ALA A 17 -34.50 25.07 5.51
C ALA A 17 -34.13 23.62 5.84
N LEU A 18 -33.08 23.11 5.20
CA LEU A 18 -32.47 21.83 5.56
C LEU A 18 -31.52 22.09 6.74
N ALA A 19 -31.90 21.64 7.94
CA ALA A 19 -31.06 21.70 9.12
C ALA A 19 -29.82 20.83 8.90
N LEU A 20 -28.66 21.45 8.71
CA LEU A 20 -27.37 20.78 8.66
C LEU A 20 -27.01 20.36 10.09
N GLY A 21 -27.31 19.11 10.44
CA GLY A 21 -26.75 18.47 11.62
C GLY A 21 -25.24 18.37 11.44
N LEU A 22 -24.49 19.23 12.13
CA LEU A 22 -23.04 19.15 12.26
C LEU A 22 -22.70 17.95 13.16
N GLY A 23 -22.81 16.74 12.60
CA GLY A 23 -22.22 15.56 13.20
C GLY A 23 -20.71 15.73 13.16
N THR A 24 -20.07 15.89 14.33
CA THR A 24 -18.61 15.85 14.44
C THR A 24 -18.15 14.45 14.11
N THR A 25 -17.81 14.19 12.85
CA THR A 25 -17.07 12.97 12.49
C THR A 25 -15.68 13.11 13.08
N THR A 26 -15.48 12.56 14.28
CA THR A 26 -14.13 12.37 14.82
C THR A 26 -13.37 11.50 13.83
N ALA A 27 -12.35 12.07 13.19
CA ALA A 27 -11.44 11.28 12.37
C ALA A 27 -10.84 10.19 13.26
N PRO A 28 -10.79 8.93 12.81
CA PRO A 28 -10.14 7.88 13.58
C PRO A 28 -8.67 8.24 13.81
N SER A 29 -8.19 8.10 15.04
CA SER A 29 -6.78 8.25 15.36
C SER A 29 -5.98 7.16 14.65
N ALA A 30 -4.91 7.54 13.94
CA ALA A 30 -3.99 6.58 13.36
C ALA A 30 -3.13 5.95 14.46
N SER A 31 -3.18 4.63 14.57
CA SER A 31 -2.30 3.84 15.44
C SER A 31 -1.00 3.50 14.70
N ALA A 32 0.13 3.50 15.38
CA ALA A 32 1.37 2.96 14.82
C ALA A 32 1.19 1.46 14.53
N ALA A 33 1.70 1.00 13.37
CA ALA A 33 1.73 -0.41 13.02
C ALA A 33 2.56 -1.21 14.04
N SER A 34 2.13 -2.44 14.34
CA SER A 34 2.97 -3.36 15.13
C SER A 34 4.18 -3.77 14.30
N GLY A 35 5.37 -3.73 14.90
CA GLY A 35 6.60 -4.16 14.24
C GLY A 35 6.57 -5.64 13.87
N CYS A 36 7.28 -5.99 12.80
CA CYS A 36 7.67 -7.37 12.56
C CYS A 36 8.42 -7.93 13.77
N TRP A 37 8.26 -9.22 14.05
CA TRP A 37 8.84 -9.87 15.23
C TRP A 37 9.60 -11.14 14.86
N TYR A 38 10.66 -11.44 15.60
CA TYR A 38 11.46 -12.64 15.37
C TYR A 38 10.92 -13.81 16.19
N SER A 39 10.67 -14.95 15.54
CA SER A 39 10.20 -16.19 16.19
C SER A 39 10.53 -17.41 15.33
N GLY A 40 10.96 -18.51 15.96
CA GLY A 40 11.16 -19.80 15.28
C GLY A 40 12.12 -19.72 14.08
N SER A 41 13.19 -18.93 14.20
CA SER A 41 14.23 -18.70 13.18
C SER A 41 13.85 -17.77 12.02
N HIS A 42 12.67 -17.14 12.04
CA HIS A 42 12.28 -16.19 11.00
C HIS A 42 11.72 -14.89 11.59
N TRP A 43 11.77 -13.83 10.78
CA TRP A 43 11.02 -12.61 11.04
C TRP A 43 9.60 -12.77 10.50
N TRP A 44 8.60 -12.53 11.33
CA TRP A 44 7.20 -12.60 11.00
C TRP A 44 6.62 -11.20 10.91
N CYS A 45 5.78 -10.97 9.90
CA CYS A 45 5.08 -9.71 9.71
C CYS A 45 3.62 -10.00 9.35
N ASN A 46 2.72 -9.11 9.75
CA ASN A 46 1.35 -9.16 9.22
C ASN A 46 1.36 -8.63 7.78
N ASN A 47 0.87 -9.41 6.84
CA ASN A 47 0.81 -9.10 5.41
C ASN A 47 -0.60 -9.28 4.88
N ARG A 48 -0.84 -8.75 3.68
CA ARG A 48 -2.06 -9.03 2.93
C ARG A 48 -2.00 -10.46 2.38
N ALA A 49 -2.97 -11.29 2.71
CA ALA A 49 -3.16 -12.57 2.05
C ALA A 49 -3.40 -12.36 0.54
N GLY A 50 -2.83 -13.24 -0.29
CA GLY A 50 -2.79 -13.09 -1.75
C GLY A 50 -1.89 -11.95 -2.22
N ALA A 51 -0.90 -11.54 -1.41
CA ALA A 51 0.10 -10.58 -1.85
C ALA A 51 1.03 -11.22 -2.89
N PRO A 52 1.29 -10.56 -4.03
CA PRO A 52 2.24 -11.04 -5.02
C PRO A 52 3.67 -10.98 -4.49
N VAL A 53 4.45 -11.99 -4.85
CA VAL A 53 5.89 -12.06 -4.67
C VAL A 53 6.53 -11.90 -6.05
N TYR A 54 7.49 -10.99 -6.15
CA TYR A 54 8.09 -10.53 -7.40
C TYR A 54 9.50 -11.09 -7.55
N GLY A 55 9.88 -11.44 -8.77
CA GLY A 55 11.19 -11.96 -9.09
C GLY A 55 12.26 -10.87 -9.16
N PHE A 56 13.41 -11.24 -9.72
CA PHE A 56 14.57 -10.38 -9.85
C PHE A 56 14.67 -9.74 -11.23
N LYS A 57 15.15 -8.50 -11.32
CA LYS A 57 15.44 -7.86 -12.62
C LYS A 57 16.58 -8.53 -13.38
N ASP A 58 17.55 -9.06 -12.65
CA ASP A 58 18.78 -9.60 -13.23
C ASP A 58 19.20 -10.92 -12.56
N LEU A 59 20.32 -11.45 -13.06
CA LEU A 59 20.94 -12.67 -12.55
C LEU A 59 21.68 -12.45 -11.22
N ALA A 60 21.92 -11.20 -10.81
CA ALA A 60 22.58 -10.88 -9.55
C ALA A 60 21.63 -11.15 -8.37
N ARG A 61 20.31 -11.20 -8.61
CA ARG A 61 19.27 -11.51 -7.61
C ARG A 61 19.13 -10.45 -6.52
N ASP A 62 19.67 -9.25 -6.77
CA ASP A 62 19.71 -8.20 -5.77
C ASP A 62 18.49 -7.26 -5.86
N TYR A 63 17.86 -7.18 -7.04
CA TYR A 63 16.87 -6.14 -7.32
C TYR A 63 15.49 -6.70 -7.70
N PRO A 64 14.40 -6.22 -7.07
CA PRO A 64 13.04 -6.65 -7.37
C PRO A 64 12.56 -6.16 -8.74
N ASP A 65 11.93 -7.02 -9.52
CA ASP A 65 11.23 -6.67 -10.77
C ASP A 65 9.72 -6.59 -10.53
N SER A 66 9.21 -5.36 -10.42
CA SER A 66 7.79 -5.09 -10.17
C SER A 66 6.84 -5.57 -11.28
N SER A 67 7.37 -5.97 -12.45
CA SER A 67 6.60 -6.54 -13.56
C SER A 67 6.54 -8.07 -13.55
N ARG A 68 7.39 -8.75 -12.76
CA ARG A 68 7.55 -10.19 -12.80
C ARG A 68 7.07 -10.87 -11.53
N ILE A 69 5.80 -11.24 -11.47
CA ILE A 69 5.25 -12.04 -10.36
C ILE A 69 5.74 -13.50 -10.49
N VAL A 70 6.36 -14.03 -9.44
CA VAL A 70 6.84 -15.42 -9.37
C VAL A 70 5.98 -16.32 -8.47
N GLY A 71 5.14 -15.71 -7.64
CA GLY A 71 4.24 -16.43 -6.74
C GLY A 71 3.35 -15.50 -5.94
N TYR A 72 2.62 -16.08 -4.99
CA TYR A 72 1.75 -15.36 -4.06
C TYR A 72 1.95 -15.91 -2.65
N MET A 73 1.66 -15.06 -1.67
CA MET A 73 1.65 -15.39 -0.25
C MET A 73 0.21 -15.36 0.26
N ASN A 74 -0.39 -16.52 0.53
CA ASN A 74 -1.79 -16.64 0.94
C ASN A 74 -1.95 -16.70 2.47
N SER A 75 -0.86 -16.82 3.21
CA SER A 75 -0.86 -16.80 4.68
C SER A 75 -0.76 -15.38 5.26
N ASN A 76 -1.21 -15.24 6.51
CA ASN A 76 -0.99 -14.08 7.36
C ASN A 76 -1.02 -14.54 8.84
N PRO A 77 0.03 -14.29 9.63
CA PRO A 77 1.29 -13.64 9.25
C PRO A 77 2.12 -14.53 8.33
N SER A 78 3.04 -13.89 7.60
CA SER A 78 4.05 -14.57 6.78
C SER A 78 5.43 -14.26 7.29
N TRP A 79 6.38 -15.13 6.95
CA TRP A 79 7.77 -14.93 7.30
C TRP A 79 8.55 -14.23 6.18
N PHE A 80 9.54 -13.45 6.57
CA PHE A 80 10.43 -12.68 5.71
C PHE A 80 11.85 -12.81 6.26
N ASN A 81 12.84 -12.77 5.38
CA ASN A 81 14.24 -12.99 5.75
C ASN A 81 14.94 -11.66 6.04
N CYS A 82 14.77 -10.68 5.15
CA CYS A 82 15.41 -9.38 5.22
C CYS A 82 14.64 -8.34 4.40
N ARG A 83 14.97 -7.07 4.60
CA ARG A 83 14.47 -5.93 3.84
C ARG A 83 15.54 -5.41 2.88
N TYR A 84 15.09 -4.89 1.76
CA TYR A 84 15.89 -4.15 0.79
C TYR A 84 15.34 -2.73 0.69
N ASP A 85 16.19 -1.75 1.02
CA ASP A 85 15.90 -0.32 0.92
C ASP A 85 16.48 0.18 -0.40
N GLY A 86 15.73 -0.01 -1.49
CA GLY A 86 16.17 0.37 -2.84
C GLY A 86 16.20 1.88 -3.07
N GLY A 87 16.08 2.26 -4.34
CA GLY A 87 16.05 3.69 -4.69
C GLY A 87 15.96 4.00 -6.17
N ALA A 88 15.95 2.98 -7.02
CA ALA A 88 15.69 3.20 -8.44
C ALA A 88 14.21 3.52 -8.67
N SER A 89 13.93 4.34 -9.69
CA SER A 89 12.56 4.81 -9.96
C SER A 89 11.57 3.68 -10.26
N ASP A 90 12.04 2.59 -10.86
CA ASP A 90 11.27 1.40 -11.21
C ASP A 90 11.09 0.41 -10.04
N GLU A 91 11.68 0.71 -8.88
CA GLU A 91 11.51 -0.01 -7.60
C GLU A 91 10.47 0.66 -6.69
N TYR A 92 9.91 1.80 -7.11
CA TYR A 92 8.95 2.54 -6.31
C TYR A 92 7.68 1.72 -6.04
N VAL A 93 7.32 1.56 -4.78
CA VAL A 93 6.14 0.83 -4.30
C VAL A 93 5.14 1.71 -3.54
N GLY A 94 5.55 2.93 -3.17
CA GLY A 94 4.75 3.87 -2.38
C GLY A 94 4.75 3.59 -0.88
N GLY A 95 3.83 4.21 -0.14
CA GLY A 95 3.73 4.07 1.31
C GLY A 95 4.83 4.80 2.09
N PRO A 96 4.96 4.54 3.40
CA PRO A 96 5.96 5.16 4.27
C PRO A 96 7.40 4.79 3.91
N HIS A 97 7.61 3.64 3.26
CA HIS A 97 8.90 3.15 2.78
C HIS A 97 8.86 3.02 1.25
N PRO A 98 9.07 4.11 0.49
CA PRO A 98 8.63 4.19 -0.91
C PRO A 98 9.36 3.25 -1.86
N TYR A 99 10.52 2.73 -1.48
CA TYR A 99 11.37 1.85 -2.27
C TYR A 99 11.72 0.55 -1.54
N ARG A 100 10.95 0.19 -0.50
CA ARG A 100 11.25 -0.97 0.34
C ARG A 100 10.56 -2.23 -0.15
N TRP A 101 11.32 -3.31 -0.10
CA TRP A 101 10.89 -4.66 -0.44
C TRP A 101 11.38 -5.68 0.57
N GLU A 102 10.62 -6.75 0.77
CA GLU A 102 10.92 -7.80 1.75
C GLU A 102 11.18 -9.13 1.07
N TRP A 103 12.35 -9.70 1.36
CA TRP A 103 12.78 -10.98 0.82
C TRP A 103 12.03 -12.14 1.49
N THR A 104 11.40 -13.00 0.70
CA THR A 104 10.58 -14.12 1.19
C THR A 104 10.49 -15.26 0.17
N GLU A 105 9.89 -16.37 0.58
CA GLU A 105 9.54 -17.50 -0.27
C GLU A 105 8.02 -17.56 -0.43
N ALA A 106 7.53 -17.49 -1.66
CA ALA A 106 6.11 -17.64 -1.95
C ALA A 106 5.61 -19.06 -1.65
N ASP A 107 4.29 -19.24 -1.55
CA ASP A 107 3.67 -20.54 -1.21
C ASP A 107 4.01 -21.66 -2.22
N ASN A 108 4.44 -21.31 -3.44
CA ASN A 108 4.88 -22.24 -4.48
C ASN A 108 6.38 -22.57 -4.41
N GLY A 109 7.09 -22.16 -3.35
CA GLY A 109 8.52 -22.37 -3.15
C GLY A 109 9.43 -21.44 -3.95
N GLN A 110 8.87 -20.46 -4.68
CA GLN A 110 9.67 -19.49 -5.43
C GLN A 110 10.08 -18.35 -4.52
N TRP A 111 11.38 -18.11 -4.47
CA TRP A 111 11.95 -16.98 -3.74
C TRP A 111 11.78 -15.68 -4.51
N GLY A 112 11.41 -14.62 -3.80
CA GLY A 112 11.18 -13.30 -4.39
C GLY A 112 10.99 -12.20 -3.35
N TRP A 113 10.59 -11.05 -3.85
CA TRP A 113 10.40 -9.82 -3.09
C TRP A 113 8.92 -9.51 -2.95
N MET A 114 8.46 -9.26 -1.73
CA MET A 114 7.17 -8.62 -1.48
C MET A 114 7.36 -7.11 -1.40
N LYS A 115 6.34 -6.34 -1.77
CA LYS A 115 6.35 -4.88 -1.58
C LYS A 115 6.03 -4.56 -0.11
N ASP A 116 6.71 -3.57 0.46
CA ASP A 116 6.41 -3.08 1.83
C ASP A 116 4.94 -2.66 1.97
N THR A 117 4.35 -2.09 0.92
CA THR A 117 2.93 -1.71 0.89
C THR A 117 1.93 -2.88 0.94
N ALA A 118 2.40 -4.12 0.81
CA ALA A 118 1.60 -5.32 1.06
C ALA A 118 1.72 -5.85 2.50
N ILE A 119 2.54 -5.20 3.34
CA ILE A 119 2.79 -5.55 4.73
C ILE A 119 2.18 -4.46 5.62
N SER A 120 1.36 -4.87 6.58
CA SER A 120 0.71 -3.94 7.52
C SER A 120 1.52 -3.74 8.80
N SER A 121 2.46 -4.64 9.09
CA SER A 121 3.44 -4.47 10.15
C SER A 121 4.52 -3.45 9.79
N GLU A 122 5.07 -2.77 10.79
CA GLU A 122 6.26 -1.93 10.62
C GLU A 122 7.48 -2.81 10.32
N THR A 123 8.17 -2.55 9.20
CA THR A 123 9.22 -3.40 8.62
C THR A 123 10.65 -2.99 8.97
N ASN A 124 10.87 -1.81 9.59
CA ASN A 124 12.19 -1.39 10.08
C ASN A 124 12.91 -2.41 11.01
N PRO A 125 12.22 -3.29 11.77
CA PRO A 125 12.88 -4.37 12.53
C PRO A 125 13.51 -5.48 11.68
N LEU A 126 13.02 -5.76 10.46
CA LEU A 126 13.62 -6.77 9.56
C LEU A 126 15.07 -6.39 9.24
N PRO A 127 16.07 -7.28 9.34
CA PRO A 127 17.46 -6.93 9.00
C PRO A 127 17.58 -6.54 7.52
N ALA A 128 18.55 -5.69 7.18
CA ALA A 128 18.88 -5.43 5.78
C ALA A 128 19.45 -6.70 5.11
N CYS A 129 19.14 -6.90 3.83
CA CYS A 129 19.77 -7.95 3.02
C CYS A 129 21.28 -7.65 2.83
N TRP A 130 22.09 -8.70 2.71
CA TRP A 130 23.55 -8.66 2.69
C TRP A 130 24.15 -8.51 1.30
#